data_AF-A0A3R9NTD4-F1
#
_entry.id   AF-A0A3R9NTD4-F1
#
_cell.length_a   1.000
_cell.length_b   1.000
_cell.length_c   1.000
_cell.angle_alpha   90.00
_cell.angle_beta   90.00
_cell.angle_gamma   90.00
#
_symmetry.space_group_name_H-M   'P 1'
#
loop_
_entity.id
_entity.type
_entity.pdbx_description
1 polymer ?
#
loop_
_entity_poly.entity_id
_entity_poly.type
_entity_poly.pdbx_seq_one_letter_code
_entity_poly.pdbx_strand_id
1 'polypeptide(L)'
;MLTFNGTLEIADFYKIIFENQQITIDESVIETLDKSFNFLKKFSENKVIYGVNTGFGPMAQYKIKDSERIQLQYNLIRSHASGTGQPIPPMYVKAAMVARMNTLSLGNSGVHKSVVKLMAEFINRDITPLIYEHGGVGASGDLVQLAHLALVLIGEGEVFYKGERRQTKDVFDIENLSPISVELREGLALMNGTSVMTGIGLVNTLYTRRLLNWMTACSAAINEIVKAYDDHLSLELNNSKKHKGQQQIAQNMREHLKDSQLTRKREHHLYSKNEDVSVFKEKVQEYYSLRCVPQILGPVLDTLNSVEKILIEEVNSANDNPIVDVEKQHVYHGGNFHGDYVSLEMDKLKLAVTKLSMLSERQLNYLLNARLNDMLPPFVNLGELGLNFGMQGVQFTATSTTAENQMLSNPMYVHSIPNNNDNQDIVSMGTNAALITKKVIENAFEVAAIELITIVQAIEYMDVKDKVSAKTRKIYDEIREIVPIFTKDVVMYPYVNSVKEFIINHKSY
;
A
#
# COMPACT_ATOMS: atom_id res chain seq x y z
N MET A 1 -24.20 1.13 -5.65
CA MET A 1 -23.46 2.32 -5.18
C MET A 1 -23.21 2.18 -3.69
N LEU A 2 -22.06 2.63 -3.20
CA LEU A 2 -21.71 2.75 -1.79
C LEU A 2 -22.24 4.08 -1.27
N THR A 3 -23.09 4.06 -0.24
CA THR A 3 -23.58 5.29 0.40
C THR A 3 -22.52 5.80 1.36
N PHE A 4 -21.97 6.97 1.08
CA PHE A 4 -20.93 7.61 1.86
C PHE A 4 -21.53 8.56 2.90
N ASN A 5 -21.31 8.27 4.18
CA ASN A 5 -21.92 8.94 5.33
C ASN A 5 -20.92 9.69 6.23
N GLY A 6 -19.69 9.93 5.75
CA GLY A 6 -18.64 10.62 6.54
C GLY A 6 -17.76 9.71 7.38
N THR A 7 -17.78 8.39 7.15
CA THR A 7 -16.82 7.45 7.73
C THR A 7 -16.43 6.42 6.68
N LEU A 8 -15.15 6.04 6.67
CA LEU A 8 -14.59 5.04 5.77
C LEU A 8 -13.87 3.94 6.53
N GLU A 9 -14.06 2.71 6.10
CA GLU A 9 -13.29 1.55 6.53
C GLU A 9 -12.36 1.08 5.41
N ILE A 10 -11.39 0.23 5.74
CA ILE A 10 -10.45 -0.33 4.75
C ILE A 10 -11.18 -1.09 3.61
N ALA A 11 -12.34 -1.68 3.93
CA ALA A 11 -13.19 -2.39 2.98
C ALA A 11 -13.81 -1.45 1.93
N ASP A 12 -14.06 -0.18 2.28
CA ASP A 12 -14.63 0.79 1.36
C ASP A 12 -13.56 1.25 0.35
N PHE A 13 -12.32 1.44 0.79
CA PHE A 13 -11.19 1.64 -0.10
C PHE A 13 -11.03 0.46 -1.07
N TYR A 14 -11.13 -0.78 -0.59
CA TYR A 14 -11.07 -1.95 -1.47
C TYR A 14 -12.15 -1.90 -2.57
N LYS A 15 -13.41 -1.67 -2.17
CA LYS A 15 -14.55 -1.58 -3.10
C LYS A 15 -14.40 -0.45 -4.13
N ILE A 16 -14.00 0.75 -3.69
CA ILE A 16 -13.91 1.93 -4.57
C ILE A 16 -12.72 1.81 -5.53
N ILE A 17 -11.57 1.34 -5.03
CA ILE A 17 -10.31 1.36 -5.77
C ILE A 17 -10.11 0.12 -6.63
N PHE A 18 -10.48 -1.07 -6.14
CA PHE A 18 -10.26 -2.34 -6.85
C PHE A 18 -11.52 -2.90 -7.51
N GLU A 19 -12.72 -2.62 -6.98
CA GLU A 19 -13.98 -3.09 -7.57
C GLU A 19 -14.72 -1.97 -8.34
N ASN A 20 -14.13 -0.77 -8.44
CA ASN A 20 -14.71 0.41 -9.08
C ASN A 20 -16.15 0.72 -8.61
N GLN A 21 -16.44 0.45 -7.33
CA GLN A 21 -17.75 0.75 -6.77
C GLN A 21 -17.97 2.27 -6.69
N GLN A 22 -19.01 2.74 -7.39
CA GLN A 22 -19.43 4.14 -7.35
C GLN A 22 -19.98 4.55 -5.99
N ILE A 23 -19.79 5.82 -5.65
CA ILE A 23 -20.17 6.47 -4.41
C ILE A 23 -21.41 7.35 -4.60
N THR A 24 -22.31 7.32 -3.62
CA THR A 24 -23.40 8.30 -3.48
C THR A 24 -23.23 9.00 -2.14
N ILE A 25 -23.23 10.33 -2.13
CA ILE A 25 -23.09 11.12 -0.90
C ILE A 25 -24.44 11.11 -0.16
N ASP A 26 -24.43 10.75 1.11
CA ASP A 26 -25.62 10.82 1.97
C ASP A 26 -26.02 12.29 2.25
N GLU A 27 -27.32 12.56 2.34
CA GLU A 27 -27.83 13.93 2.57
C GLU A 27 -27.31 14.51 3.90
N SER A 28 -27.08 13.68 4.92
CA SER A 28 -26.51 14.12 6.20
C SER A 28 -25.12 14.74 6.06
N VAL A 29 -24.31 14.29 5.10
CA VAL A 29 -23.00 14.88 4.79
C VAL A 29 -23.19 16.26 4.17
N ILE A 30 -24.17 16.42 3.29
CA ILE A 30 -24.47 17.72 2.67
C ILE A 30 -24.94 18.73 3.72
N GLU A 31 -25.82 18.31 4.64
CA GLU A 31 -26.26 19.16 5.75
C GLU A 31 -25.08 19.58 6.66
N THR A 32 -24.16 18.65 6.93
CA THR A 32 -22.97 18.90 7.75
C THR A 32 -22.06 19.95 7.10
N LEU A 33 -21.82 19.82 5.80
CA LEU A 33 -21.05 20.79 5.01
C LEU A 33 -21.71 22.17 5.01
N ASP A 34 -23.01 22.23 4.73
CA ASP A 34 -23.76 23.50 4.68
C ASP A 34 -23.75 24.21 6.03
N LYS A 35 -23.92 23.48 7.15
CA LYS A 35 -23.83 24.06 8.51
C LYS A 35 -22.44 24.65 8.78
N SER A 36 -21.38 23.90 8.45
CA SER A 36 -20.01 24.34 8.66
C SER A 36 -19.63 25.56 7.82
N PHE A 37 -19.93 25.52 6.52
CA PHE A 37 -19.66 26.61 5.58
C PHE A 37 -20.38 27.90 5.99
N ASN A 38 -21.69 27.81 6.30
CA ASN A 38 -22.47 28.98 6.70
C ASN A 38 -21.99 29.57 8.03
N PHE A 39 -21.61 28.73 8.99
CA PHE A 39 -21.00 29.18 10.23
C PHE A 39 -19.70 29.94 9.96
N LEU A 40 -18.76 29.35 9.21
CA LEU A 40 -17.46 29.96 8.95
C LEU A 40 -17.59 31.27 8.18
N LYS A 41 -18.47 31.31 7.17
CA LYS A 41 -18.77 32.53 6.40
C LYS A 41 -19.16 33.67 7.34
N LYS A 42 -20.15 33.47 8.21
CA LYS A 42 -20.60 34.45 9.20
C LYS A 42 -19.53 34.79 10.23
N PHE A 43 -18.81 33.79 10.73
CA PHE A 43 -17.78 33.97 11.76
C PHE A 43 -16.61 34.82 11.25
N SER A 44 -16.28 34.72 9.95
CA SER A 44 -15.15 35.42 9.32
C SER A 44 -15.36 36.90 9.01
N GLU A 45 -16.60 37.41 9.08
CA GLU A 45 -16.93 38.80 8.71
C GLU A 45 -16.17 39.83 9.55
N ASN A 46 -15.99 39.55 10.86
CA ASN A 46 -15.43 40.49 11.83
C ASN A 46 -14.22 39.94 12.59
N LYS A 47 -13.59 38.87 12.10
CA LYS A 47 -12.48 38.19 12.78
C LYS A 47 -11.30 37.98 11.84
N VAL A 48 -10.07 38.00 12.37
CA VAL A 48 -8.87 37.64 11.61
C VAL A 48 -8.67 36.14 11.73
N ILE A 49 -8.63 35.45 10.58
CA ILE A 49 -8.55 33.98 10.51
C ILE A 49 -7.52 33.59 9.46
N TYR A 50 -6.60 32.70 9.83
CA TYR A 50 -5.54 32.23 8.95
C TYR A 50 -6.12 31.63 7.66
N GLY A 51 -5.60 32.08 6.52
CA GLY A 51 -5.97 31.57 5.21
C GLY A 51 -7.37 31.94 4.73
N VAL A 52 -8.08 32.80 5.46
CA VAL A 52 -9.36 33.41 5.03
C VAL A 52 -9.15 34.89 4.69
N ASN A 53 -8.48 35.65 5.56
CA ASN A 53 -8.22 37.09 5.36
C ASN A 53 -6.79 37.53 5.72
N THR A 54 -5.88 36.56 5.78
CA THR A 54 -4.43 36.77 5.93
C THR A 54 -3.67 36.07 4.80
N GLY A 55 -2.39 36.39 4.60
CA GLY A 55 -1.48 35.57 3.81
C GLY A 55 -1.21 34.19 4.46
N PHE A 56 -0.29 33.43 3.86
CA PHE A 56 0.06 32.06 4.25
C PHE A 56 1.53 31.94 4.69
N GLY A 57 1.84 30.99 5.57
CA GLY A 57 3.20 30.77 6.08
C GLY A 57 3.83 32.06 6.65
N PRO A 58 5.09 32.40 6.31
CA PRO A 58 5.74 33.64 6.72
C PRO A 58 4.99 34.92 6.32
N MET A 59 4.09 34.84 5.35
CA MET A 59 3.27 35.98 4.91
C MET A 59 1.94 36.09 5.70
N ALA A 60 1.71 35.28 6.73
CA ALA A 60 0.49 35.33 7.55
C ALA A 60 0.28 36.66 8.28
N GLN A 61 1.35 37.42 8.51
CA GLN A 61 1.31 38.76 9.13
C GLN A 61 0.63 39.83 8.24
N TYR A 62 0.43 39.57 6.96
CA TYR A 62 -0.21 40.50 6.04
C TYR A 62 -1.73 40.25 5.97
N LYS A 63 -2.53 41.25 6.35
CA LYS A 63 -3.98 41.23 6.18
C LYS A 63 -4.34 41.48 4.70
N ILE A 64 -5.28 40.71 4.19
CA ILE A 64 -5.74 40.76 2.80
C ILE A 64 -7.03 41.59 2.72
N LYS A 65 -7.14 42.44 1.69
CA LYS A 65 -8.36 43.23 1.46
C LYS A 65 -9.50 42.30 1.07
N ASP A 66 -10.71 42.68 1.46
CA ASP A 66 -11.91 41.85 1.24
C ASP A 66 -12.15 41.54 -0.25
N SER A 67 -11.87 42.50 -1.13
CA SER A 67 -11.95 42.33 -2.59
C SER A 67 -10.90 41.38 -3.18
N GLU A 68 -9.82 41.09 -2.47
CA GLU A 68 -8.69 40.27 -2.93
C GLU A 68 -8.74 38.85 -2.35
N ARG A 69 -9.64 38.56 -1.38
CA ARG A 69 -9.70 37.27 -0.66
C ARG A 69 -9.92 36.07 -1.59
N ILE A 70 -10.78 36.21 -2.60
CA ILE A 70 -11.05 35.12 -3.57
C ILE A 70 -9.83 34.92 -4.48
N GLN A 71 -9.25 36.01 -5.00
CA GLN A 71 -8.06 35.93 -5.85
C GLN A 71 -6.86 35.32 -5.12
N LEU A 72 -6.72 35.59 -3.81
CA LEU A 72 -5.71 34.98 -2.95
C LEU A 72 -5.77 33.45 -2.99
N GLN A 73 -6.97 32.85 -2.91
CA GLN A 73 -7.14 31.39 -2.94
C GLN A 73 -6.76 30.81 -4.31
N TYR A 74 -7.17 31.45 -5.41
CA TYR A 74 -6.76 31.05 -6.76
C TYR A 74 -5.23 31.12 -6.93
N ASN A 75 -4.60 32.18 -6.42
CA ASN A 75 -3.16 32.32 -6.45
C ASN A 75 -2.47 31.24 -5.60
N LEU A 76 -3.02 30.88 -4.44
CA LEU A 76 -2.51 29.80 -3.62
C LEU A 76 -2.50 28.47 -4.40
N ILE A 77 -3.63 28.10 -5.02
CA ILE A 77 -3.76 26.87 -5.82
C ILE A 77 -2.69 26.84 -6.92
N ARG A 78 -2.62 27.89 -7.74
CA ARG A 78 -1.71 27.95 -8.89
C ARG A 78 -0.24 27.97 -8.49
N SER A 79 0.12 28.73 -7.46
CA SER A 79 1.52 28.84 -7.01
C SER A 79 2.07 27.53 -6.44
N HIS A 80 1.23 26.74 -5.78
CA HIS A 80 1.64 25.51 -5.10
C HIS A 80 1.46 24.26 -5.96
N ALA A 81 0.80 24.35 -7.13
CA ALA A 81 0.75 23.28 -8.13
C ALA A 81 2.11 23.13 -8.86
N SER A 82 3.16 22.98 -8.07
CA SER A 82 4.57 23.01 -8.48
C SER A 82 5.25 21.64 -8.42
N GLY A 83 4.49 20.58 -8.14
CA GLY A 83 4.99 19.20 -8.12
C GLY A 83 5.54 18.77 -9.47
N THR A 84 6.59 17.94 -9.46
CA THR A 84 7.29 17.46 -10.67
C THR A 84 7.80 16.03 -10.49
N GLY A 85 8.39 15.45 -11.55
CA GLY A 85 8.90 14.08 -11.56
C GLY A 85 7.96 13.13 -12.28
N GLN A 86 7.92 11.87 -11.84
CA GLN A 86 6.97 10.91 -12.40
C GLN A 86 5.54 11.18 -11.89
N PRO A 87 4.51 10.98 -12.71
CA PRO A 87 3.13 10.98 -12.26
C PRO A 87 2.88 9.85 -11.25
N ILE A 88 2.20 10.18 -10.15
CA ILE A 88 1.64 9.18 -9.23
C ILE A 88 0.58 8.37 -10.02
N PRO A 89 0.59 7.02 -9.96
CA PRO A 89 -0.34 6.24 -10.76
C PRO A 89 -1.81 6.53 -10.39
N PRO A 90 -2.74 6.54 -11.37
CA PRO A 90 -4.13 6.97 -11.16
C PRO A 90 -4.85 6.29 -9.99
N MET A 91 -4.62 5.00 -9.76
CA MET A 91 -5.20 4.26 -8.64
C MET A 91 -4.90 4.90 -7.27
N TYR A 92 -3.66 5.35 -7.07
CA TYR A 92 -3.21 5.98 -5.83
C TYR A 92 -3.77 7.41 -5.70
N VAL A 93 -3.88 8.13 -6.81
CA VAL A 93 -4.52 9.46 -6.83
C VAL A 93 -6.02 9.35 -6.55
N LYS A 94 -6.71 8.34 -7.08
CA LYS A 94 -8.11 8.04 -6.75
C LYS A 94 -8.29 7.79 -5.26
N ALA A 95 -7.39 7.02 -4.64
CA ALA A 95 -7.40 6.82 -3.18
C ALA A 95 -7.16 8.12 -2.40
N ALA A 96 -6.25 9.00 -2.89
CA ALA A 96 -6.04 10.31 -2.30
C ALA A 96 -7.28 11.22 -2.40
N MET A 97 -8.01 11.17 -3.51
CA MET A 97 -9.29 11.88 -3.66
C MET A 97 -10.34 11.37 -2.68
N VAL A 98 -10.46 10.05 -2.50
CA VAL A 98 -11.38 9.44 -1.52
C VAL A 98 -11.03 9.90 -0.10
N ALA A 99 -9.74 9.86 0.27
CA ALA A 99 -9.28 10.34 1.56
C ALA A 99 -9.59 11.83 1.76
N ARG A 100 -9.33 12.67 0.73
CA ARG A 100 -9.59 14.11 0.83
C ARG A 100 -11.07 14.42 0.96
N MET A 101 -11.90 13.77 0.13
CA MET A 101 -13.34 13.89 0.17
C MET A 101 -13.86 13.57 1.58
N ASN A 102 -13.37 12.49 2.21
CA ASN A 102 -13.77 12.12 3.56
C ASN A 102 -13.45 13.19 4.60
N THR A 103 -12.21 13.66 4.64
CA THR A 103 -11.79 14.71 5.58
C THR A 103 -12.66 15.97 5.46
N LEU A 104 -12.98 16.40 4.25
CA LEU A 104 -13.82 17.59 4.04
C LEU A 104 -15.26 17.35 4.48
N SER A 105 -15.78 16.15 4.25
CA SER A 105 -17.12 15.73 4.61
C SER A 105 -17.40 15.67 6.12
N LEU A 106 -16.36 15.62 6.95
CA LEU A 106 -16.51 15.74 8.41
C LEU A 106 -17.04 17.11 8.85
N GLY A 107 -17.02 18.12 7.96
CA GLY A 107 -17.54 19.46 8.26
C GLY A 107 -16.63 20.31 9.14
N ASN A 108 -15.37 19.93 9.30
CA ASN A 108 -14.41 20.70 10.08
C ASN A 108 -13.57 21.68 9.24
N SER A 109 -13.69 21.64 7.91
CA SER A 109 -12.92 22.52 6.99
C SER A 109 -13.67 23.79 6.58
N GLY A 110 -15.00 23.82 6.70
CA GLY A 110 -15.82 24.96 6.29
C GLY A 110 -15.83 25.23 4.78
N VAL A 111 -15.78 24.16 3.96
CA VAL A 111 -15.82 24.26 2.49
C VAL A 111 -17.25 24.22 1.96
N HIS A 112 -17.48 24.85 0.82
CA HIS A 112 -18.74 24.72 0.11
C HIS A 112 -18.97 23.28 -0.43
N LYS A 113 -20.21 22.79 -0.38
CA LYS A 113 -20.58 21.42 -0.78
C LYS A 113 -20.26 21.05 -2.24
N SER A 114 -20.10 22.04 -3.12
CA SER A 114 -19.71 21.79 -4.53
C SER A 114 -18.40 21.03 -4.64
N VAL A 115 -17.48 21.22 -3.69
CA VAL A 115 -16.19 20.53 -3.64
C VAL A 115 -16.37 19.02 -3.52
N VAL A 116 -17.11 18.58 -2.50
CA VAL A 116 -17.33 17.15 -2.23
C VAL A 116 -18.15 16.52 -3.36
N LYS A 117 -19.15 17.23 -3.89
CA LYS A 117 -19.93 16.75 -5.03
C LYS A 117 -19.08 16.53 -6.28
N LEU A 118 -18.22 17.48 -6.64
CA LEU A 118 -17.37 17.34 -7.82
C LEU A 118 -16.31 16.24 -7.64
N MET A 119 -15.71 16.10 -6.45
CA MET A 119 -14.80 14.98 -6.17
C MET A 119 -15.50 13.62 -6.31
N ALA A 120 -16.75 13.49 -5.84
CA ALA A 120 -17.52 12.26 -6.02
C ALA A 120 -17.77 11.94 -7.51
N GLU A 121 -18.06 12.96 -8.33
CA GLU A 121 -18.17 12.77 -9.79
C GLU A 121 -16.85 12.30 -10.40
N PHE A 122 -15.71 12.87 -10.00
CA PHE A 122 -14.40 12.44 -10.48
C PHE A 122 -14.12 10.98 -10.13
N ILE A 123 -14.37 10.59 -8.87
CA ILE A 123 -14.19 9.21 -8.40
C ILE A 123 -15.10 8.25 -9.15
N ASN A 124 -16.36 8.62 -9.39
CA ASN A 124 -17.36 7.78 -10.07
C ASN A 124 -17.11 7.61 -11.57
N ARG A 125 -16.44 8.57 -12.20
CA ARG A 125 -16.17 8.63 -13.64
C ARG A 125 -14.71 8.35 -14.00
N ASP A 126 -13.90 7.95 -13.02
CA ASP A 126 -12.45 7.70 -13.16
C ASP A 126 -11.68 8.88 -13.78
N ILE A 127 -12.09 10.12 -13.46
CA ILE A 127 -11.37 11.34 -13.83
C ILE A 127 -10.33 11.58 -12.75
N THR A 128 -9.05 11.41 -13.10
CA THR A 128 -7.97 11.38 -12.10
C THR A 128 -6.98 12.51 -12.32
N PRO A 129 -6.79 13.45 -11.38
CA PRO A 129 -5.81 14.52 -11.53
C PRO A 129 -4.39 14.04 -11.82
N LEU A 130 -3.67 14.77 -12.65
CA LEU A 130 -2.23 14.56 -12.84
C LEU A 130 -1.48 15.11 -11.62
N ILE A 131 -1.07 14.21 -10.71
CA ILE A 131 -0.29 14.54 -9.52
C ILE A 131 1.09 13.90 -9.63
N TYR A 132 2.12 14.59 -9.16
CA TYR A 132 3.51 14.13 -9.27
C TYR A 132 4.10 13.66 -7.94
N GLU A 133 5.11 12.79 -8.02
CA GLU A 133 5.78 12.20 -6.85
C GLU A 133 6.57 13.22 -6.01
N HIS A 134 7.23 14.20 -6.62
CA HIS A 134 8.06 15.17 -5.90
C HIS A 134 7.31 16.49 -5.68
N GLY A 135 7.40 17.02 -4.45
CA GLY A 135 6.77 18.28 -4.09
C GLY A 135 6.67 18.48 -2.57
N GLY A 136 5.57 18.03 -1.98
CA GLY A 136 5.23 18.29 -0.58
C GLY A 136 6.19 17.64 0.41
N VAL A 137 6.29 18.26 1.59
CA VAL A 137 7.17 17.87 2.69
C VAL A 137 6.42 17.26 3.88
N GLY A 138 5.08 17.19 3.82
CA GLY A 138 4.26 16.66 4.92
C GLY A 138 4.13 17.59 6.14
N ALA A 139 4.60 18.83 6.03
CA ALA A 139 4.60 19.82 7.11
C ALA A 139 3.24 20.49 7.32
N SER A 140 2.59 20.93 6.24
CA SER A 140 1.18 21.33 6.19
C SER A 140 0.37 20.32 5.39
N GLY A 141 0.71 19.05 5.59
CA GLY A 141 0.24 17.94 4.78
C GLY A 141 0.86 17.94 3.38
N ASP A 142 0.06 17.49 2.42
CA ASP A 142 0.44 17.23 1.03
C ASP A 142 0.21 18.44 0.12
N LEU A 143 0.52 19.66 0.59
CA LEU A 143 0.19 20.93 -0.06
C LEU A 143 0.41 20.95 -1.58
N VAL A 144 1.61 20.54 -2.02
CA VAL A 144 1.98 20.61 -3.44
C VAL A 144 1.21 19.60 -4.27
N GLN A 145 1.01 18.39 -3.76
CA GLN A 145 0.26 17.34 -4.46
C GLN A 145 -1.24 17.66 -4.49
N LEU A 146 -1.81 18.11 -3.36
CA LEU A 146 -3.21 18.51 -3.30
C LEU A 146 -3.50 19.83 -4.04
N ALA A 147 -2.48 20.67 -4.29
CA ALA A 147 -2.61 21.80 -5.21
C ALA A 147 -2.97 21.37 -6.62
N HIS A 148 -2.41 20.26 -7.11
CA HIS A 148 -2.77 19.71 -8.43
C HIS A 148 -4.23 19.21 -8.46
N LEU A 149 -4.70 18.57 -7.39
CA LEU A 149 -6.13 18.23 -7.24
C LEU A 149 -7.00 19.50 -7.25
N ALA A 150 -6.64 20.51 -6.47
CA ALA A 150 -7.38 21.77 -6.39
C ALA A 150 -7.40 22.50 -7.75
N LEU A 151 -6.28 22.49 -8.49
CA LEU A 151 -6.14 23.07 -9.82
C LEU A 151 -7.13 22.44 -10.81
N VAL A 152 -7.29 21.11 -10.76
CA VAL A 152 -8.26 20.40 -11.59
C VAL A 152 -9.70 20.71 -11.17
N LEU A 153 -10.00 20.81 -9.88
CA LEU A 153 -11.35 21.13 -9.42
C LEU A 153 -11.83 22.52 -9.86
N ILE A 154 -10.91 23.48 -10.03
CA ILE A 154 -11.21 24.81 -10.60
C ILE A 154 -11.20 24.83 -12.14
N GLY A 155 -11.03 23.68 -12.79
CA GLY A 155 -11.09 23.52 -14.25
C GLY A 155 -9.76 23.75 -14.99
N GLU A 156 -8.65 23.85 -14.26
CA GLU A 156 -7.30 24.05 -14.81
C GLU A 156 -6.48 22.74 -14.78
N GLY A 157 -5.31 22.72 -15.42
CA GLY A 157 -4.41 21.57 -15.38
C GLY A 157 -4.87 20.37 -16.23
N GLU A 158 -4.42 19.19 -15.82
CA GLU A 158 -4.56 17.95 -16.59
C GLU A 158 -5.03 16.78 -15.74
N VAL A 159 -5.70 15.84 -16.38
CA VAL A 159 -6.22 14.61 -15.80
C VAL A 159 -5.86 13.41 -16.65
N PHE A 160 -5.79 12.23 -16.06
CA PHE A 160 -5.99 10.98 -16.75
C PHE A 160 -7.49 10.70 -16.85
N TYR A 161 -7.98 10.51 -18.07
CA TYR A 161 -9.36 10.18 -18.38
C TYR A 161 -9.39 9.08 -19.44
N LYS A 162 -10.04 7.95 -19.14
CA LYS A 162 -10.09 6.76 -20.01
C LYS A 162 -8.69 6.28 -20.46
N GLY A 163 -7.72 6.34 -19.54
CA GLY A 163 -6.34 5.90 -19.77
C GLY A 163 -5.44 6.92 -20.46
N GLU A 164 -5.96 8.09 -20.86
CA GLU A 164 -5.20 9.11 -21.57
C GLU A 164 -5.07 10.40 -20.77
N ARG A 165 -3.89 11.03 -20.86
CA ARG A 165 -3.66 12.37 -20.31
C ARG A 165 -4.37 13.41 -21.18
N ARG A 166 -5.22 14.24 -20.56
CA ARG A 166 -6.03 15.26 -21.24
C ARG A 166 -6.10 16.54 -20.41
N GLN A 167 -6.39 17.66 -21.06
CA GLN A 167 -6.67 18.92 -20.38
C GLN A 167 -7.99 18.79 -19.60
N THR A 168 -8.01 19.27 -18.36
CA THR A 168 -9.19 19.20 -17.48
C THR A 168 -10.42 19.83 -18.15
N LYS A 169 -10.24 20.99 -18.78
CA LYS A 169 -11.29 21.72 -19.46
C LYS A 169 -12.01 20.87 -20.51
N ASP A 170 -11.27 20.16 -21.34
CA ASP A 170 -11.85 19.31 -22.39
C ASP A 170 -12.68 18.18 -21.78
N VAL A 171 -12.21 17.60 -20.67
CA VAL A 171 -12.95 16.56 -19.95
C VAL A 171 -14.23 17.10 -19.31
N PHE A 172 -14.22 18.35 -18.82
CA PHE A 172 -15.43 18.98 -18.28
C PHE A 172 -16.47 19.20 -19.37
N ASP A 173 -16.05 19.66 -20.55
CA ASP A 173 -16.94 19.82 -21.70
C ASP A 173 -17.52 18.46 -22.16
N ILE A 174 -16.72 17.39 -22.16
CA ILE A 174 -17.15 16.02 -22.51
C ILE A 174 -18.17 15.47 -21.49
N GLU A 175 -17.89 15.63 -20.20
CA GLU A 175 -18.66 15.03 -19.11
C GLU A 175 -19.81 15.93 -18.61
N ASN A 176 -19.97 17.11 -19.23
CA ASN A 176 -20.90 18.17 -18.84
C ASN A 176 -20.76 18.52 -17.34
N LEU A 177 -19.52 18.66 -16.89
CA LEU A 177 -19.17 19.07 -15.53
C LEU A 177 -18.83 20.56 -15.52
N SER A 178 -18.91 21.18 -14.35
CA SER A 178 -18.52 22.57 -14.14
C SER A 178 -17.48 22.68 -13.03
N PRO A 179 -16.50 23.59 -13.17
CA PRO A 179 -15.54 23.84 -12.11
C PRO A 179 -16.22 24.38 -10.87
N ILE A 180 -15.60 24.14 -9.72
CA ILE A 180 -16.01 24.83 -8.50
C ILE A 180 -15.67 26.32 -8.60
N SER A 181 -16.50 27.15 -7.98
CA SER A 181 -16.12 28.50 -7.59
C SER A 181 -15.45 28.45 -6.23
N VAL A 182 -14.40 29.25 -6.03
CA VAL A 182 -13.90 29.56 -4.68
C VAL A 182 -14.92 30.50 -4.03
N GLU A 183 -15.42 30.14 -2.86
CA GLU A 183 -16.45 30.90 -2.15
C GLU A 183 -15.90 31.61 -0.91
N LEU A 184 -14.91 30.99 -0.24
CA LEU A 184 -14.32 31.52 0.99
C LEU A 184 -12.85 31.14 1.15
N ARG A 185 -12.58 29.85 1.41
CA ARG A 185 -11.23 29.33 1.74
C ARG A 185 -10.90 28.01 1.05
N GLU A 186 -11.66 27.67 0.00
CA GLU A 186 -11.51 26.41 -0.73
C GLU A 186 -10.09 26.21 -1.25
N GLY A 187 -9.34 27.27 -1.58
CA GLY A 187 -7.93 27.14 -1.93
C GLY A 187 -7.14 26.43 -0.83
N LEU A 188 -7.07 27.00 0.37
CA LEU A 188 -6.35 26.37 1.48
C LEU A 188 -6.97 25.03 1.88
N ALA A 189 -8.29 25.00 2.03
CA ALA A 189 -9.01 23.83 2.50
C ALA A 189 -9.06 22.69 1.48
N LEU A 190 -8.63 22.85 0.23
CA LEU A 190 -8.44 21.71 -0.68
C LEU A 190 -7.04 21.10 -0.55
N MET A 191 -6.07 21.92 -0.14
CA MET A 191 -4.64 21.63 -0.25
C MET A 191 -4.02 21.20 1.07
N ASN A 192 -4.65 21.53 2.18
CA ASN A 192 -4.08 21.38 3.52
C ASN A 192 -4.51 20.08 4.21
N GLY A 193 -3.58 19.15 4.38
CA GLY A 193 -3.83 17.87 5.06
C GLY A 193 -3.13 16.67 4.43
N THR A 194 -3.32 15.50 5.02
CA THR A 194 -2.50 14.29 4.80
C THR A 194 -3.11 13.31 3.79
N SER A 195 -3.96 13.79 2.89
CA SER A 195 -4.81 12.92 2.08
C SER A 195 -4.06 12.11 1.02
N VAL A 196 -2.94 12.62 0.48
CA VAL A 196 -2.16 11.91 -0.54
C VAL A 196 -1.34 10.80 0.11
N MET A 197 -0.60 11.11 1.17
CA MET A 197 0.16 10.11 1.92
C MET A 197 -0.76 9.02 2.49
N THR A 198 -1.93 9.41 3.02
CA THR A 198 -2.92 8.47 3.58
C THR A 198 -3.55 7.59 2.50
N GLY A 199 -3.97 8.19 1.38
CA GLY A 199 -4.49 7.44 0.23
C GLY A 199 -3.50 6.41 -0.29
N ILE A 200 -2.22 6.81 -0.43
CA ILE A 200 -1.16 5.86 -0.83
C ILE A 200 -0.94 4.79 0.22
N GLY A 201 -0.90 5.15 1.49
CA GLY A 201 -0.71 4.22 2.60
C GLY A 201 -1.81 3.16 2.69
N LEU A 202 -3.07 3.53 2.44
CA LEU A 202 -4.19 2.58 2.45
C LEU A 202 -4.10 1.57 1.29
N VAL A 203 -3.71 2.02 0.10
CA VAL A 203 -3.47 1.13 -1.04
C VAL A 203 -2.27 0.21 -0.77
N ASN A 204 -1.18 0.74 -0.21
CA ASN A 204 -0.02 -0.06 0.22
C ASN A 204 -0.39 -1.11 1.27
N THR A 205 -1.28 -0.78 2.20
CA THR A 205 -1.79 -1.69 3.23
C THR A 205 -2.55 -2.86 2.58
N LEU A 206 -3.44 -2.57 1.63
CA LEU A 206 -4.19 -3.59 0.88
C LEU A 206 -3.26 -4.51 0.06
N TYR A 207 -2.29 -3.93 -0.65
CA TYR A 207 -1.31 -4.72 -1.41
C TYR A 207 -0.41 -5.56 -0.50
N THR A 208 0.02 -5.03 0.64
CA THR A 208 0.84 -5.80 1.60
C THR A 208 0.05 -6.94 2.21
N ARG A 209 -1.24 -6.77 2.50
CA ARG A 209 -2.12 -7.85 2.94
C ARG A 209 -2.18 -8.98 1.91
N ARG A 210 -2.34 -8.63 0.63
CA ARG A 210 -2.35 -9.58 -0.48
C ARG A 210 -1.01 -10.30 -0.60
N LEU A 211 0.10 -9.56 -0.58
CA LEU A 211 1.46 -10.10 -0.63
C LEU A 211 1.75 -11.06 0.53
N LEU A 212 1.39 -10.69 1.76
CA LEU A 212 1.57 -11.54 2.94
C LEU A 212 0.84 -12.88 2.81
N ASN A 213 -0.37 -12.88 2.25
CA ASN A 213 -1.12 -14.11 2.01
C ASN A 213 -0.41 -15.00 0.97
N TRP A 214 0.04 -14.43 -0.15
CA TRP A 214 0.84 -15.15 -1.15
C TRP A 214 2.12 -15.72 -0.55
N MET A 215 2.85 -14.94 0.23
CA MET A 215 4.08 -15.40 0.88
C MET A 215 3.87 -16.50 1.91
N THR A 216 2.73 -16.47 2.61
CA THR A 216 2.33 -17.55 3.53
C THR A 216 2.05 -18.83 2.76
N ALA A 217 1.37 -18.73 1.60
CA ALA A 217 1.10 -19.86 0.72
C ALA A 217 2.37 -20.42 0.07
N CYS A 218 3.28 -19.57 -0.44
CA CYS A 218 4.60 -19.98 -0.93
C CYS A 218 5.37 -20.74 0.14
N SER A 219 5.46 -20.18 1.35
CA SER A 219 6.14 -20.82 2.48
C SER A 219 5.54 -22.17 2.85
N ALA A 220 4.21 -22.29 2.79
CA ALA A 220 3.52 -23.56 3.03
C ALA A 220 3.85 -24.59 1.94
N ALA A 221 3.73 -24.22 0.66
CA ALA A 221 4.08 -25.07 -0.48
C ALA A 221 5.55 -25.54 -0.42
N ILE A 222 6.49 -24.67 -0.01
CA ILE A 222 7.89 -25.08 0.15
C ILE A 222 8.04 -26.06 1.31
N ASN A 223 7.43 -25.82 2.47
CA ASN A 223 7.45 -26.76 3.61
C ASN A 223 6.91 -28.14 3.21
N GLU A 224 5.89 -28.15 2.35
CA GLU A 224 5.33 -29.36 1.77
C GLU A 224 6.30 -30.09 0.83
N ILE A 225 6.91 -29.38 -0.12
CA ILE A 225 7.87 -29.92 -1.09
C ILE A 225 9.08 -30.55 -0.37
N VAL A 226 9.57 -29.90 0.70
CA VAL A 226 10.70 -30.42 1.49
C VAL A 226 10.31 -31.50 2.49
N LYS A 227 9.03 -31.86 2.55
CA LYS A 227 8.48 -32.85 3.48
C LYS A 227 8.81 -32.49 4.94
N ALA A 228 8.67 -31.21 5.29
CA ALA A 228 8.98 -30.70 6.61
C ALA A 228 8.13 -31.38 7.70
N TYR A 229 8.67 -31.46 8.91
CA TYR A 229 7.89 -31.80 10.09
C TYR A 229 6.91 -30.68 10.42
N ASP A 230 5.64 -31.01 10.72
CA ASP A 230 4.60 -29.99 10.92
C ASP A 230 4.51 -29.43 12.35
N ASP A 231 5.29 -29.98 13.29
CA ASP A 231 5.27 -29.59 14.71
C ASP A 231 5.73 -28.15 14.94
N HIS A 232 6.56 -27.58 14.05
CA HIS A 232 6.91 -26.16 14.09
C HIS A 232 5.71 -25.23 13.82
N LEU A 233 4.66 -25.75 13.20
CA LEU A 233 3.40 -25.06 12.97
C LEU A 233 2.36 -25.38 14.04
N SER A 234 2.64 -26.24 15.02
CA SER A 234 1.64 -26.71 15.98
C SER A 234 1.00 -25.56 16.77
N LEU A 235 -0.24 -25.77 17.21
CA LEU A 235 -0.95 -24.83 18.06
C LEU A 235 -0.21 -24.63 19.39
N GLU A 236 0.27 -25.73 19.97
CA GLU A 236 0.96 -25.80 21.25
C GLU A 236 2.25 -24.98 21.22
N LEU A 237 3.11 -25.20 20.22
CA LEU A 237 4.36 -24.46 20.08
C LEU A 237 4.08 -22.97 19.87
N ASN A 238 3.16 -22.61 18.98
CA ASN A 238 2.93 -21.21 18.64
C ASN A 238 2.16 -20.45 19.73
N ASN A 239 1.33 -21.14 20.53
CA ASN A 239 0.68 -20.55 21.72
C ASN A 239 1.62 -20.42 22.92
N SER A 240 2.78 -21.08 22.91
CA SER A 240 3.80 -20.87 23.94
C SER A 240 4.39 -19.46 23.93
N LYS A 241 4.21 -18.70 22.82
CA LYS A 241 4.55 -17.28 22.71
C LYS A 241 3.27 -16.44 22.55
N LYS A 242 3.26 -15.24 23.13
CA LYS A 242 2.09 -14.33 23.15
C LYS A 242 1.86 -13.51 21.88
N HIS A 243 2.68 -13.68 20.84
CA HIS A 243 2.62 -12.86 19.62
C HIS A 243 1.48 -13.34 18.72
N LYS A 244 0.45 -12.50 18.54
CA LYS A 244 -0.76 -12.84 17.79
C LYS A 244 -0.47 -13.08 16.31
N GLY A 245 0.36 -12.24 15.68
CA GLY A 245 0.76 -12.43 14.29
C GLY A 245 1.43 -13.77 14.06
N GLN A 246 2.33 -14.20 14.95
CA GLN A 246 2.97 -15.52 14.86
C GLN A 246 1.93 -16.65 14.92
N GLN A 247 1.01 -16.60 15.89
CA GLN A 247 -0.03 -17.62 16.06
C GLN A 247 -0.94 -17.70 14.82
N GLN A 248 -1.32 -16.55 14.26
CA GLN A 248 -2.17 -16.48 13.07
C GLN A 248 -1.46 -17.00 11.82
N ILE A 249 -0.19 -16.65 11.58
CA ILE A 249 0.56 -17.20 10.44
C ILE A 249 0.68 -18.72 10.56
N ALA A 250 1.02 -19.23 11.74
CA ALA A 250 1.08 -20.67 11.97
C ALA A 250 -0.27 -21.34 11.70
N GLN A 251 -1.39 -20.73 12.13
CA GLN A 251 -2.73 -21.20 11.83
C GLN A 251 -2.99 -21.25 10.33
N ASN A 252 -2.72 -20.17 9.59
CA ASN A 252 -2.93 -20.10 8.16
C ASN A 252 -2.13 -21.19 7.42
N MET A 253 -0.89 -21.44 7.83
CA MET A 253 -0.06 -22.51 7.25
C MET A 253 -0.61 -23.90 7.58
N ARG A 254 -1.08 -24.15 8.82
CA ARG A 254 -1.76 -25.43 9.16
C ARG A 254 -2.99 -25.64 8.31
N GLU A 255 -3.81 -24.61 8.12
CA GLU A 255 -5.01 -24.67 7.27
C GLU A 255 -4.68 -24.91 5.80
N HIS A 256 -3.57 -24.34 5.31
CA HIS A 256 -3.07 -24.57 3.95
C HIS A 256 -2.59 -25.99 3.73
N LEU A 257 -1.98 -26.61 4.74
CA LEU A 257 -1.33 -27.93 4.66
C LEU A 257 -2.20 -29.09 5.17
N LYS A 258 -3.45 -28.83 5.56
CA LYS A 258 -4.31 -29.78 6.28
C LYS A 258 -4.54 -31.12 5.57
N ASP A 259 -4.51 -31.14 4.24
CA ASP A 259 -4.74 -32.30 3.38
C ASP A 259 -3.50 -32.68 2.56
N SER A 260 -2.34 -32.13 2.94
CA SER A 260 -1.05 -32.55 2.39
C SER A 260 -0.76 -34.02 2.70
N GLN A 261 -0.20 -34.73 1.72
CA GLN A 261 0.34 -36.08 1.92
C GLN A 261 1.88 -36.08 2.04
N LEU A 262 2.52 -34.91 2.01
CA LEU A 262 3.98 -34.77 1.98
C LEU A 262 4.58 -34.29 3.30
N THR A 263 3.84 -33.51 4.09
CA THR A 263 4.28 -33.10 5.42
C THR A 263 4.45 -34.30 6.35
N ARG A 264 5.41 -34.22 7.27
CA ARG A 264 5.79 -35.33 8.14
C ARG A 264 5.40 -35.07 9.59
N LYS A 265 5.19 -36.15 10.33
CA LYS A 265 5.03 -36.14 11.79
C LYS A 265 6.33 -36.51 12.46
N ARG A 266 6.87 -35.64 13.32
CA ARG A 266 8.18 -35.86 13.95
C ARG A 266 8.22 -37.17 14.73
N GLU A 267 7.18 -37.43 15.49
CA GLU A 267 7.01 -38.61 16.32
C GLU A 267 7.07 -39.93 15.55
N HIS A 268 6.60 -39.95 14.30
CA HIS A 268 6.63 -41.15 13.46
C HIS A 268 8.02 -41.47 12.91
N HIS A 269 8.90 -40.46 12.83
CA HIS A 269 10.21 -40.60 12.19
C HIS A 269 11.38 -40.61 13.17
N LEU A 270 11.29 -39.87 14.28
CA LEU A 270 12.45 -39.64 15.17
C LEU A 270 12.29 -40.21 16.58
N TYR A 271 11.09 -40.61 17.00
CA TYR A 271 10.85 -41.13 18.36
C TYR A 271 10.84 -42.67 18.43
N SER A 272 11.17 -43.35 17.33
CA SER A 272 11.53 -44.78 17.33
C SER A 272 12.99 -44.99 17.74
N LYS A 273 13.33 -46.18 18.25
CA LYS A 273 14.71 -46.55 18.63
C LYS A 273 15.66 -46.43 17.43
N ASN A 274 16.64 -45.54 17.53
CA ASN A 274 17.74 -45.37 16.57
C ASN A 274 19.01 -46.03 17.12
N GLU A 275 18.98 -47.34 17.34
CA GLU A 275 20.16 -48.10 17.77
C GLU A 275 21.20 -48.09 16.61
N ASP A 276 22.48 -47.86 16.94
CA ASP A 276 23.64 -47.83 16.01
C ASP A 276 23.78 -46.65 15.02
N VAL A 277 23.12 -45.50 15.23
CA VAL A 277 23.30 -44.29 14.40
C VAL A 277 24.10 -43.22 15.15
N SER A 278 25.32 -42.91 14.68
CA SER A 278 26.16 -41.81 15.22
C SER A 278 26.03 -40.50 14.43
N VAL A 279 25.56 -40.55 13.17
CA VAL A 279 25.34 -39.38 12.29
C VAL A 279 24.03 -39.57 11.52
N PHE A 280 23.07 -38.67 11.70
CA PHE A 280 21.81 -38.67 10.94
C PHE A 280 22.05 -38.09 9.54
N LYS A 281 21.62 -38.82 8.50
CA LYS A 281 21.63 -38.32 7.11
C LYS A 281 20.48 -37.35 6.84
N GLU A 282 19.31 -37.56 7.44
CA GLU A 282 18.20 -36.61 7.39
C GLU A 282 18.38 -35.52 8.46
N LYS A 283 18.10 -34.27 8.11
CA LYS A 283 18.16 -33.18 9.09
C LYS A 283 17.07 -33.35 10.14
N VAL A 284 17.47 -33.25 11.40
CA VAL A 284 16.55 -33.26 12.54
C VAL A 284 15.64 -32.02 12.51
N GLN A 285 16.10 -30.89 11.97
CA GLN A 285 15.31 -29.66 11.87
C GLN A 285 15.58 -28.97 10.54
N GLU A 286 14.54 -28.35 10.00
CA GLU A 286 14.61 -27.55 8.78
C GLU A 286 15.36 -26.24 9.03
N TYR A 287 15.87 -25.66 7.94
CA TYR A 287 16.52 -24.34 7.93
C TYR A 287 15.55 -23.25 8.39
N TYR A 288 16.08 -22.15 8.93
CA TYR A 288 15.26 -21.10 9.53
C TYR A 288 14.30 -20.42 8.53
N SER A 289 14.69 -20.31 7.25
CA SER A 289 13.80 -19.80 6.21
C SER A 289 12.55 -20.68 6.00
N LEU A 290 12.54 -21.92 6.49
CA LEU A 290 11.40 -22.84 6.40
C LEU A 290 10.69 -22.96 7.74
N ARG A 291 11.45 -23.20 8.80
CA ARG A 291 10.93 -23.47 10.14
C ARG A 291 10.47 -22.24 10.90
N CYS A 292 11.11 -21.09 10.68
CA CYS A 292 10.84 -19.86 11.41
C CYS A 292 9.84 -18.94 10.69
N VAL A 293 9.09 -19.45 9.71
CA VAL A 293 8.13 -18.66 8.93
C VAL A 293 7.10 -17.95 9.83
N PRO A 294 6.45 -18.61 10.81
CA PRO A 294 5.53 -17.91 11.72
C PRO A 294 6.20 -16.77 12.49
N GLN A 295 7.46 -16.95 12.92
CA GLN A 295 8.21 -15.97 13.70
C GLN A 295 8.73 -14.81 12.84
N ILE A 296 8.89 -15.01 11.53
CA ILE A 296 9.36 -13.98 10.58
C ILE A 296 8.17 -13.20 10.00
N LEU A 297 7.10 -13.87 9.58
CA LEU A 297 5.90 -13.23 9.02
C LEU A 297 4.95 -12.72 10.10
N GLY A 298 5.04 -13.23 11.33
CA GLY A 298 4.21 -12.76 12.46
C GLY A 298 4.39 -11.27 12.75
N PRO A 299 5.62 -10.75 12.93
CA PRO A 299 5.86 -9.31 13.06
C PRO A 299 5.39 -8.48 11.86
N VAL A 300 5.42 -9.04 10.65
CA VAL A 300 4.89 -8.37 9.44
C VAL A 300 3.38 -8.21 9.55
N LEU A 301 2.66 -9.27 9.95
CA LEU A 301 1.22 -9.23 10.18
C LEU A 301 0.83 -8.26 11.31
N ASP A 302 1.53 -8.31 12.44
CA ASP A 302 1.26 -7.42 13.58
C ASP A 302 1.51 -5.95 13.20
N THR A 303 2.59 -5.66 12.46
CA THR A 303 2.88 -4.32 11.94
C THR A 303 1.79 -3.87 10.97
N LEU A 304 1.42 -4.71 10.00
CA LEU A 304 0.38 -4.41 9.02
C LEU A 304 -0.96 -4.07 9.68
N ASN A 305 -1.35 -4.80 10.73
CA ASN A 305 -2.57 -4.52 11.49
C ASN A 305 -2.51 -3.18 12.23
N SER A 306 -1.34 -2.80 12.76
CA SER A 306 -1.13 -1.50 13.40
C SER A 306 -1.20 -0.36 12.39
N VAL A 307 -0.56 -0.52 11.24
CA VAL A 307 -0.56 0.46 10.15
C VAL A 307 -1.98 0.70 9.65
N GLU A 308 -2.73 -0.39 9.38
CA GLU A 308 -4.13 -0.31 8.96
C GLU A 308 -4.96 0.51 9.95
N LYS A 309 -4.85 0.19 11.25
CA LYS A 309 -5.56 0.93 12.30
C LYS A 309 -5.24 2.43 12.27
N ILE A 310 -3.97 2.80 12.24
CA ILE A 310 -3.55 4.22 12.29
C ILE A 310 -3.98 4.97 11.04
N LEU A 311 -3.92 4.35 9.86
CA LEU A 311 -4.39 5.01 8.63
C LEU A 311 -5.92 5.18 8.58
N ILE A 312 -6.67 4.25 9.18
CA ILE A 312 -8.13 4.38 9.32
C ILE A 312 -8.47 5.49 10.33
N GLU A 313 -7.71 5.63 11.41
CA GLU A 313 -7.83 6.77 12.32
C GLU A 313 -7.53 8.10 11.58
N GLU A 314 -6.45 8.15 10.80
CA GLU A 314 -6.03 9.35 10.06
C GLU A 314 -7.04 9.78 8.99
N VAL A 315 -7.55 8.85 8.18
CA VAL A 315 -8.48 9.18 7.09
C VAL A 315 -9.83 9.67 7.60
N ASN A 316 -10.25 9.21 8.78
CA ASN A 316 -11.48 9.64 9.45
C ASN A 316 -11.25 10.82 10.42
N SER A 317 -10.08 11.45 10.35
CA SER A 317 -9.74 12.64 11.14
C SER A 317 -9.82 13.92 10.31
N ALA A 318 -10.10 15.04 11.01
CA ALA A 318 -10.02 16.37 10.44
C ALA A 318 -8.56 16.85 10.38
N ASN A 319 -7.82 16.40 9.35
CA ASN A 319 -6.41 16.75 9.11
C ASN A 319 -6.24 18.10 8.38
N ASP A 320 -6.97 19.14 8.80
CA ASP A 320 -6.94 20.48 8.18
C ASP A 320 -6.55 21.57 9.21
N ASN A 321 -6.28 22.79 8.75
CA ASN A 321 -6.10 23.97 9.59
C ASN A 321 -6.54 25.26 8.86
N PRO A 322 -7.28 26.16 9.54
CA PRO A 322 -7.87 25.98 10.86
C PRO A 322 -9.07 25.01 10.86
N ILE A 323 -9.42 24.50 12.04
CA ILE A 323 -10.55 23.61 12.28
C ILE A 323 -11.77 24.40 12.72
N VAL A 324 -12.89 24.18 12.03
CA VAL A 324 -14.21 24.72 12.33
C VAL A 324 -14.92 23.81 13.34
N ASP A 325 -15.36 24.38 14.45
CA ASP A 325 -16.21 23.73 15.45
C ASP A 325 -17.54 24.49 15.53
N VAL A 326 -18.54 23.96 14.81
CA VAL A 326 -19.87 24.57 14.75
C VAL A 326 -20.57 24.48 16.11
N GLU A 327 -20.41 23.38 16.85
CA GLU A 327 -21.08 23.19 18.14
C GLU A 327 -20.59 24.23 19.16
N LYS A 328 -19.28 24.43 19.25
CA LYS A 328 -18.68 25.44 20.15
C LYS A 328 -18.63 26.84 19.57
N GLN A 329 -19.12 27.03 18.35
CA GLN A 329 -19.08 28.30 17.62
C GLN A 329 -17.65 28.90 17.60
N HIS A 330 -16.66 28.06 17.29
CA HIS A 330 -15.24 28.42 17.36
C HIS A 330 -14.43 27.96 16.15
N VAL A 331 -13.25 28.57 15.98
CA VAL A 331 -12.27 28.21 14.96
C VAL A 331 -10.90 28.03 15.61
N TYR A 332 -10.40 26.80 15.61
CA TYR A 332 -9.13 26.42 16.23
C TYR A 332 -7.98 26.45 15.22
N HIS A 333 -6.84 26.97 15.62
CA HIS A 333 -5.61 26.93 14.83
C HIS A 333 -4.66 25.90 15.44
N GLY A 334 -4.08 25.04 14.62
CA GLY A 334 -3.24 23.94 15.07
C GLY A 334 -2.49 23.25 13.93
N GLY A 335 -1.89 22.10 14.25
CA GLY A 335 -1.02 21.34 13.35
C GLY A 335 -1.60 19.99 12.89
N ASN A 336 -2.92 19.82 12.86
CA ASN A 336 -3.56 18.54 12.48
C ASN A 336 -3.23 18.08 11.05
N PHE A 337 -2.65 18.95 10.23
CA PHE A 337 -2.13 18.62 8.90
C PHE A 337 -0.80 17.86 8.92
N HIS A 338 -0.14 17.72 10.08
CA HIS A 338 1.24 17.20 10.14
C HIS A 338 1.23 15.67 10.00
N GLY A 339 1.86 15.16 8.95
CA GLY A 339 1.73 13.76 8.53
C GLY A 339 2.64 12.77 9.27
N ASP A 340 2.95 13.01 10.55
CA ASP A 340 3.99 12.23 11.25
C ASP A 340 3.57 10.78 11.49
N TYR A 341 2.29 10.57 11.85
CA TYR A 341 1.70 9.24 12.01
C TYR A 341 1.82 8.42 10.74
N VAL A 342 1.43 8.99 9.59
CA VAL A 342 1.50 8.28 8.30
C VAL A 342 2.95 7.98 7.94
N SER A 343 3.85 8.95 8.10
CA SER A 343 5.27 8.77 7.75
C SER A 343 5.92 7.63 8.53
N LEU A 344 5.74 7.62 9.86
CA LEU A 344 6.27 6.57 10.73
C LEU A 344 5.71 5.19 10.38
N GLU A 345 4.41 5.08 10.16
CA GLU A 345 3.77 3.81 9.82
C GLU A 345 4.19 3.29 8.43
N MET A 346 4.39 4.18 7.45
CA MET A 346 4.90 3.79 6.14
C MET A 346 6.32 3.25 6.22
N ASP A 347 7.20 3.84 7.04
CA ASP A 347 8.55 3.32 7.24
C ASP A 347 8.59 2.00 8.02
N LYS A 348 7.71 1.83 9.02
CA LYS A 348 7.54 0.54 9.72
C LYS A 348 7.09 -0.55 8.73
N LEU A 349 6.08 -0.26 7.90
CA LEU A 349 5.58 -1.19 6.90
C LEU A 349 6.66 -1.55 5.89
N LYS A 350 7.39 -0.55 5.37
CA LYS A 350 8.51 -0.71 4.45
C LYS A 350 9.56 -1.69 5.00
N LEU A 351 10.00 -1.47 6.24
CA LEU A 351 10.99 -2.33 6.90
C LEU A 351 10.50 -3.78 7.01
N ALA A 352 9.23 -3.97 7.39
CA ALA A 352 8.62 -5.29 7.52
C ALA A 352 8.50 -6.01 6.17
N VAL A 353 8.07 -5.31 5.10
CA VAL A 353 7.96 -5.87 3.75
C VAL A 353 9.33 -6.23 3.18
N THR A 354 10.36 -5.43 3.45
CA THR A 354 11.74 -5.79 3.09
C THR A 354 12.15 -7.11 3.74
N LYS A 355 11.87 -7.30 5.04
CA LYS A 355 12.17 -8.56 5.74
C LYS A 355 11.42 -9.75 5.13
N LEU A 356 10.16 -9.55 4.72
CA LEU A 356 9.38 -10.54 3.99
C LEU A 356 10.03 -10.90 2.64
N SER A 357 10.49 -9.91 1.87
CA SER A 357 11.18 -10.16 0.58
C SER A 357 12.51 -10.90 0.76
N MET A 358 13.22 -10.65 1.87
CA MET A 358 14.42 -11.42 2.23
C MET A 358 14.08 -12.87 2.56
N LEU A 359 12.95 -13.14 3.21
CA LEU A 359 12.49 -14.52 3.46
C LEU A 359 12.24 -15.25 2.13
N SER A 360 11.46 -14.63 1.24
CA SER A 360 11.17 -15.17 -0.11
C SER A 360 12.44 -15.50 -0.86
N GLU A 361 13.40 -14.57 -0.90
CA GLU A 361 14.65 -14.78 -1.64
C GLU A 361 15.54 -15.87 -1.02
N ARG A 362 15.56 -16.01 0.32
CA ARG A 362 16.28 -17.10 0.99
C ARG A 362 15.60 -18.46 0.79
N GLN A 363 14.26 -18.50 0.72
CA GLN A 363 13.49 -19.69 0.40
C GLN A 363 13.70 -20.11 -1.07
N LEU A 364 13.66 -19.16 -2.00
CA LEU A 364 14.05 -19.35 -3.39
C LEU A 364 15.46 -19.94 -3.52
N ASN A 365 16.46 -19.33 -2.88
CA ASN A 365 17.83 -19.84 -2.92
C ASN A 365 17.95 -21.26 -2.35
N TYR A 366 17.15 -21.61 -1.33
CA TYR A 366 17.12 -22.97 -0.82
C TYR A 366 16.64 -23.98 -1.89
N LEU A 367 15.60 -23.66 -2.67
CA LEU A 367 15.12 -24.51 -3.77
C LEU A 367 16.14 -24.64 -4.90
N LEU A 368 16.82 -23.55 -5.24
CA LEU A 368 17.79 -23.51 -6.34
C LEU A 368 19.13 -24.19 -6.02
N ASN A 369 19.45 -24.39 -4.74
CA ASN A 369 20.76 -24.89 -4.34
C ASN A 369 20.72 -26.39 -3.99
N ALA A 370 21.09 -27.21 -4.96
CA ALA A 370 21.15 -28.67 -4.82
C ALA A 370 22.03 -29.14 -3.65
N ARG A 371 23.07 -28.40 -3.26
CA ARG A 371 23.94 -28.77 -2.11
C ARG A 371 23.34 -28.44 -0.75
N LEU A 372 22.28 -27.62 -0.72
CA LEU A 372 21.58 -27.27 0.52
C LEU A 372 20.37 -28.16 0.75
N ASN A 373 19.70 -28.57 -0.34
CA ASN A 373 18.46 -29.33 -0.28
C ASN A 373 18.59 -30.82 -0.63
N ASP A 374 19.64 -31.24 -1.35
CA ASP A 374 19.91 -32.62 -1.80
C ASP A 374 18.70 -33.34 -2.47
N MET A 375 17.74 -32.57 -3.00
CA MET A 375 16.45 -33.04 -3.48
C MET A 375 16.12 -32.56 -4.89
N LEU A 376 16.58 -31.36 -5.24
CA LEU A 376 16.34 -30.73 -6.54
C LEU A 376 17.65 -30.62 -7.32
N PRO A 377 17.61 -30.65 -8.66
CA PRO A 377 18.79 -30.40 -9.47
C PRO A 377 19.22 -28.93 -9.29
N PRO A 378 20.49 -28.60 -9.58
CA PRO A 378 20.96 -27.21 -9.52
C PRO A 378 20.02 -26.28 -10.29
N PHE A 379 19.58 -25.21 -9.65
CA PHE A 379 18.67 -24.20 -10.18
C PHE A 379 17.32 -24.74 -10.68
N VAL A 380 16.85 -25.87 -10.13
CA VAL A 380 15.60 -26.53 -10.55
C VAL A 380 15.57 -26.72 -12.08
N ASN A 381 16.71 -27.15 -12.63
CA ASN A 381 16.88 -27.41 -14.03
C ASN A 381 16.36 -28.81 -14.40
N LEU A 382 15.29 -28.87 -15.20
CA LEU A 382 14.66 -30.11 -15.69
C LEU A 382 15.26 -30.60 -17.02
N GLY A 383 16.26 -29.90 -17.56
CA GLY A 383 16.94 -30.20 -18.81
C GLY A 383 18.32 -30.82 -18.64
N GLU A 384 19.20 -30.56 -19.61
CA GLU A 384 20.57 -31.06 -19.60
C GLU A 384 21.47 -30.13 -18.79
N LEU A 385 22.04 -30.64 -17.70
CA LEU A 385 22.92 -29.85 -16.82
C LEU A 385 24.17 -29.39 -17.57
N GLY A 386 24.46 -28.09 -17.51
CA GLY A 386 25.60 -27.46 -18.19
C GLY A 386 25.26 -26.91 -19.58
N LEU A 387 24.18 -27.40 -20.22
CA LEU A 387 23.63 -26.83 -21.45
C LEU A 387 22.43 -25.92 -21.15
N ASN A 388 21.53 -26.37 -20.28
CA ASN A 388 20.42 -25.58 -19.77
C ASN A 388 20.77 -24.95 -18.43
N PHE A 389 20.15 -23.81 -18.13
CA PHE A 389 20.37 -23.04 -16.91
C PHE A 389 19.15 -23.04 -15.98
N GLY A 390 17.97 -23.45 -16.47
CA GLY A 390 16.76 -23.53 -15.66
C GLY A 390 16.41 -22.16 -15.03
N MET A 391 16.27 -22.11 -13.71
CA MET A 391 15.96 -20.87 -12.99
C MET A 391 17.19 -20.03 -12.61
N GLN A 392 18.40 -20.39 -13.05
CA GLN A 392 19.63 -19.71 -12.65
C GLN A 392 19.63 -18.21 -13.01
N GLY A 393 19.22 -17.88 -14.25
CA GLY A 393 19.25 -16.49 -14.73
C GLY A 393 18.28 -15.57 -13.98
N VAL A 394 17.07 -16.06 -13.68
CA VAL A 394 16.06 -15.27 -12.97
C VAL A 394 16.36 -15.09 -11.48
N GLN A 395 17.19 -15.95 -10.89
CA GLN A 395 17.67 -15.75 -9.52
C GLN A 395 18.37 -14.40 -9.35
N PHE A 396 19.12 -13.94 -10.37
CA PHE A 396 19.79 -12.63 -10.31
C PHE A 396 18.81 -11.49 -10.09
N THR A 397 17.67 -11.51 -10.78
CA THR A 397 16.60 -10.52 -10.61
C THR A 397 16.04 -10.55 -9.18
N ALA A 398 15.77 -11.73 -8.63
CA ALA A 398 15.30 -11.85 -7.25
C ALA A 398 16.33 -11.26 -6.27
N THR A 399 17.61 -11.64 -6.40
CA THR A 399 18.68 -11.17 -5.52
C THR A 399 18.90 -9.65 -5.64
N SER A 400 18.95 -9.09 -6.86
CA SER A 400 19.15 -7.64 -7.04
C SER A 400 18.00 -6.82 -6.49
N THR A 401 16.75 -7.28 -6.71
CA THR A 401 15.55 -6.58 -6.25
C THR A 401 15.41 -6.64 -4.73
N THR A 402 15.74 -7.78 -4.10
CA THR A 402 15.82 -7.86 -2.63
C THR A 402 16.93 -6.97 -2.05
N ALA A 403 18.05 -6.79 -2.77
CA ALA A 403 19.11 -5.86 -2.35
C ALA A 403 18.65 -4.39 -2.46
N GLU A 404 17.92 -4.02 -3.52
CA GLU A 404 17.30 -2.69 -3.66
C GLU A 404 16.36 -2.40 -2.48
N ASN A 405 15.51 -3.36 -2.10
CA ASN A 405 14.61 -3.20 -0.94
C ASN A 405 15.36 -2.94 0.37
N GLN A 406 16.51 -3.57 0.58
CA GLN A 406 17.35 -3.31 1.76
C GLN A 406 17.87 -1.88 1.77
N MET A 407 18.32 -1.35 0.62
CA MET A 407 18.77 0.03 0.50
C MET A 407 17.61 1.03 0.71
N LEU A 408 16.44 0.77 0.13
CA LEU A 408 15.25 1.60 0.28
C LEU A 408 14.69 1.61 1.70
N SER A 409 15.08 0.65 2.54
CA SER A 409 14.59 0.51 3.91
C SER A 409 15.17 1.53 4.91
N ASN A 410 16.06 2.42 4.47
CA ASN A 410 16.48 3.57 5.28
C ASN A 410 15.27 4.47 5.57
N PRO A 411 14.97 4.82 6.84
CA PRO A 411 13.76 5.57 7.19
C PRO A 411 13.73 6.97 6.55
N MET A 412 12.65 7.31 5.85
CA MET A 412 12.38 8.67 5.39
C MET A 412 11.92 9.58 6.52
N TYR A 413 11.29 9.01 7.55
CA TYR A 413 10.76 9.66 8.75
C TYR A 413 11.79 10.54 9.48
N VAL A 414 13.08 10.19 9.42
CA VAL A 414 14.15 10.93 10.13
C VAL A 414 14.83 12.01 9.26
N HIS A 415 14.39 12.18 8.01
CA HIS A 415 15.00 13.11 7.05
C HIS A 415 14.24 14.44 6.94
N SER A 416 13.83 15.01 8.07
CA SER A 416 13.24 16.35 8.12
C SER A 416 14.28 17.42 7.77
N ILE A 417 13.90 18.35 6.88
CA ILE A 417 14.71 19.52 6.52
C ILE A 417 13.84 20.79 6.66
N PRO A 418 14.28 21.79 7.45
CA PRO A 418 13.59 23.07 7.54
C PRO A 418 13.38 23.73 6.19
N ASN A 419 12.21 24.32 5.98
CA ASN A 419 11.91 25.09 4.78
C ASN A 419 10.91 26.22 5.08
N ASN A 420 10.48 26.93 4.02
CA ASN A 420 9.51 28.01 4.11
C ASN A 420 9.95 29.11 5.10
N ASN A 421 11.23 29.51 5.03
CA ASN A 421 11.85 30.49 5.92
C ASN A 421 11.78 30.07 7.40
N ASP A 422 12.10 28.81 7.67
CA ASP A 422 12.06 28.13 8.97
C ASP A 422 10.69 28.14 9.67
N ASN A 423 9.62 28.55 8.99
CA ASN A 423 8.26 28.38 9.50
C ASN A 423 7.82 26.90 9.47
N GLN A 424 8.37 26.11 8.56
CA GLN A 424 8.20 24.65 8.51
C GLN A 424 9.56 24.02 8.87
N ASP A 425 9.91 24.12 10.14
CA ASP A 425 11.20 23.71 10.72
C ASP A 425 11.30 22.20 10.99
N ILE A 426 10.18 21.54 11.26
CA ILE A 426 10.04 20.09 11.36
C ILE A 426 8.94 19.59 10.42
N VAL A 427 9.24 18.57 9.63
CA VAL A 427 8.37 18.07 8.55
C VAL A 427 8.39 16.55 8.51
N SER A 428 7.26 15.91 8.17
CA SER A 428 7.14 14.45 8.26
C SER A 428 7.73 13.68 7.07
N MET A 429 7.83 14.30 5.89
CA MET A 429 8.16 13.62 4.63
C MET A 429 7.22 12.43 4.29
N GLY A 430 5.96 12.48 4.77
CA GLY A 430 5.03 11.34 4.74
C GLY A 430 4.69 10.81 3.34
N THR A 431 4.50 11.68 2.34
CA THR A 431 4.25 11.24 0.95
C THR A 431 5.49 10.54 0.36
N ASN A 432 6.71 11.00 0.65
CA ASN A 432 7.94 10.30 0.24
C ASN A 432 8.02 8.91 0.88
N ALA A 433 7.75 8.81 2.19
CA ALA A 433 7.72 7.53 2.88
C ALA A 433 6.72 6.57 2.21
N ALA A 434 5.48 7.02 1.95
CA ALA A 434 4.44 6.22 1.32
C ALA A 434 4.81 5.74 -0.10
N LEU A 435 5.42 6.59 -0.92
CA LEU A 435 5.86 6.24 -2.28
C LEU A 435 7.03 5.25 -2.28
N ILE A 436 7.98 5.38 -1.36
CA ILE A 436 9.08 4.41 -1.22
C ILE A 436 8.54 3.06 -0.74
N THR A 437 7.59 3.06 0.22
CA THR A 437 6.92 1.84 0.67
C THR A 437 6.20 1.14 -0.47
N LYS A 438 5.52 1.88 -1.36
CA LYS A 438 4.91 1.35 -2.59
C LYS A 438 5.96 0.61 -3.44
N LYS A 439 7.11 1.24 -3.71
CA LYS A 439 8.18 0.63 -4.51
C LYS A 439 8.71 -0.67 -3.88
N VAL A 440 8.89 -0.69 -2.56
CA VAL A 440 9.33 -1.88 -1.82
C VAL A 440 8.32 -3.03 -1.93
N ILE A 441 7.02 -2.74 -1.89
CA ILE A 441 5.95 -3.72 -2.09
C ILE A 441 5.96 -4.26 -3.53
N GLU A 442 6.07 -3.40 -4.54
CA GLU A 442 6.14 -3.80 -5.96
C GLU A 442 7.33 -4.72 -6.24
N ASN A 443 8.48 -4.39 -5.65
CA ASN A 443 9.69 -5.20 -5.69
C ASN A 443 9.49 -6.56 -4.99
N ALA A 444 8.79 -6.59 -3.86
CA ALA A 444 8.52 -7.84 -3.16
C ALA A 444 7.58 -8.78 -3.93
N PHE A 445 6.62 -8.25 -4.69
CA PHE A 445 5.82 -9.05 -5.64
C PHE A 445 6.67 -9.65 -6.77
N GLU A 446 7.68 -8.93 -7.27
CA GLU A 446 8.64 -9.45 -8.27
C GLU A 446 9.37 -10.69 -7.74
N VAL A 447 9.89 -10.60 -6.51
CA VAL A 447 10.61 -11.71 -5.86
C VAL A 447 9.68 -12.90 -5.62
N ALA A 448 8.47 -12.63 -5.13
CA ALA A 448 7.45 -13.66 -4.90
C ALA A 448 7.03 -14.37 -6.20
N ALA A 449 6.93 -13.66 -7.33
CA ALA A 449 6.61 -14.26 -8.62
C ALA A 449 7.70 -15.26 -9.07
N ILE A 450 8.97 -14.92 -8.92
CA ILE A 450 10.10 -15.80 -9.25
C ILE A 450 10.12 -17.04 -8.32
N GLU A 451 9.87 -16.84 -7.03
CA GLU A 451 9.72 -17.93 -6.07
C GLU A 451 8.59 -18.87 -6.47
N LEU A 452 7.42 -18.33 -6.83
CA LEU A 452 6.25 -19.11 -7.21
C LEU A 452 6.48 -19.96 -8.47
N ILE A 453 7.13 -19.38 -9.49
CA ILE A 453 7.55 -20.13 -10.68
C ILE A 453 8.50 -21.28 -10.30
N THR A 454 9.43 -21.02 -9.37
CA THR A 454 10.38 -22.04 -8.90
C THR A 454 9.68 -23.15 -8.11
N ILE A 455 8.69 -22.82 -7.28
CA ILE A 455 7.85 -23.76 -6.53
C ILE A 455 7.15 -24.72 -7.50
N VAL A 456 6.46 -24.20 -8.52
CA VAL A 456 5.74 -25.08 -9.46
C VAL A 456 6.67 -25.94 -10.30
N GLN A 457 7.86 -25.43 -10.62
CA GLN A 457 8.92 -26.18 -11.31
C GLN A 457 9.50 -27.29 -10.43
N ALA A 458 9.64 -27.05 -9.13
CA ALA A 458 10.07 -28.07 -8.17
C ALA A 458 9.02 -29.17 -7.98
N ILE A 459 7.73 -28.81 -7.87
CA ILE A 459 6.63 -29.77 -7.80
C ILE A 459 6.59 -30.67 -9.04
N GLU A 460 6.84 -30.08 -10.22
CA GLU A 460 6.93 -30.82 -11.48
C GLU A 460 8.10 -31.81 -11.48
N TYR A 461 9.31 -31.34 -11.17
CA TYR A 461 10.50 -32.18 -11.16
C TYR A 461 10.35 -33.38 -10.22
N MET A 462 9.73 -33.18 -9.07
CA MET A 462 9.54 -34.22 -8.07
C MET A 462 8.37 -35.17 -8.38
N ASP A 463 7.52 -34.83 -9.36
CA ASP A 463 6.29 -35.55 -9.71
C ASP A 463 5.37 -35.78 -8.49
N VAL A 464 5.09 -34.69 -7.76
CA VAL A 464 4.31 -34.74 -6.50
C VAL A 464 3.04 -33.89 -6.51
N LYS A 465 2.59 -33.40 -7.66
CA LYS A 465 1.40 -32.54 -7.78
C LYS A 465 0.11 -33.17 -7.23
N ASP A 466 0.02 -34.49 -7.18
CA ASP A 466 -1.16 -35.20 -6.64
C ASP A 466 -1.04 -35.51 -5.13
N LYS A 467 0.09 -35.14 -4.51
CA LYS A 467 0.39 -35.34 -3.09
C LYS A 467 0.46 -34.04 -2.29
N VAL A 468 0.55 -32.90 -2.99
CA VAL A 468 0.46 -31.58 -2.37
C VAL A 468 -0.97 -31.30 -1.91
N SER A 469 -1.14 -30.34 -1.01
CA SER A 469 -2.43 -29.91 -0.47
C SER A 469 -3.33 -29.37 -1.57
N ALA A 470 -4.65 -29.39 -1.38
CA ALA A 470 -5.57 -28.86 -2.39
C ALA A 470 -5.30 -27.38 -2.70
N LYS A 471 -4.85 -26.61 -1.71
CA LYS A 471 -4.48 -25.20 -1.91
C LYS A 471 -3.21 -25.05 -2.73
N THR A 472 -2.15 -25.82 -2.42
CA THR A 472 -0.92 -25.81 -3.22
C THR A 472 -1.19 -26.30 -4.65
N ARG A 473 -2.04 -27.33 -4.82
CA ARG A 473 -2.42 -27.83 -6.14
C ARG A 473 -3.10 -26.77 -6.98
N LYS A 474 -4.05 -26.03 -6.40
CA LYS A 474 -4.73 -24.94 -7.11
C LYS A 474 -3.76 -23.87 -7.59
N ILE A 475 -2.82 -23.45 -6.72
CA ILE A 475 -1.75 -22.51 -7.10
C ILE A 475 -0.91 -23.07 -8.24
N TYR A 476 -0.50 -24.33 -8.14
CA TYR A 476 0.27 -24.97 -9.19
C TYR A 476 -0.48 -24.95 -10.53
N ASP A 477 -1.77 -25.32 -10.55
CA ASP A 477 -2.56 -25.37 -11.79
C ASP A 477 -2.69 -23.98 -12.43
N GLU A 478 -3.02 -22.95 -11.66
CA GLU A 478 -3.18 -21.57 -12.18
C GLU A 478 -1.87 -20.96 -12.68
N ILE A 479 -0.76 -21.20 -11.97
CA ILE A 479 0.54 -20.71 -12.42
C ILE A 479 1.02 -21.50 -13.64
N ARG A 480 0.61 -22.76 -13.81
CA ARG A 480 0.90 -23.55 -15.02
C ARG A 480 0.12 -23.09 -16.25
N GLU A 481 -1.03 -22.43 -16.09
CA GLU A 481 -1.71 -21.75 -17.20
C GLU A 481 -0.89 -20.56 -17.71
N ILE A 482 -0.10 -19.92 -16.84
CA ILE A 482 0.76 -18.77 -17.19
C ILE A 482 2.12 -19.25 -17.66
N VAL A 483 2.74 -20.21 -16.96
CA VAL A 483 4.12 -20.67 -17.17
C VAL A 483 4.14 -22.16 -17.44
N PRO A 484 4.16 -22.57 -18.73
CA PRO A 484 4.27 -23.98 -19.11
C PRO A 484 5.52 -24.63 -18.53
N ILE A 485 5.49 -25.96 -18.40
CA ILE A 485 6.68 -26.73 -18.02
C ILE A 485 7.77 -26.48 -19.07
N PHE A 486 8.98 -26.13 -18.61
CA PHE A 486 10.12 -25.94 -19.47
C PHE A 486 11.28 -26.85 -19.05
N THR A 487 11.88 -27.53 -20.02
CA THR A 487 13.11 -28.32 -19.87
C THR A 487 14.28 -27.69 -20.61
N LYS A 488 13.99 -26.92 -21.67
CA LYS A 488 14.96 -26.04 -22.35
C LYS A 488 14.81 -24.63 -21.82
N ASP A 489 15.89 -23.84 -21.88
CA ASP A 489 15.84 -22.45 -21.46
C ASP A 489 14.88 -21.64 -22.35
N VAL A 490 14.08 -20.80 -21.69
CA VAL A 490 13.11 -19.92 -22.33
C VAL A 490 13.33 -18.48 -21.89
N VAL A 491 12.81 -17.53 -22.66
CA VAL A 491 12.82 -16.12 -22.28
C VAL A 491 11.85 -15.90 -21.12
N MET A 492 12.38 -15.71 -19.91
CA MET A 492 11.57 -15.74 -18.68
C MET A 492 10.88 -14.43 -18.31
N TYR A 493 11.37 -13.27 -18.74
CA TYR A 493 10.81 -11.98 -18.28
C TYR A 493 9.30 -11.81 -18.56
N PRO A 494 8.71 -12.31 -19.67
CA PRO A 494 7.26 -12.19 -19.89
C PRO A 494 6.49 -13.01 -18.85
N TYR A 495 6.96 -14.22 -18.54
CA TYR A 495 6.34 -15.09 -17.54
C TYR A 495 6.44 -14.51 -16.13
N VAL A 496 7.59 -13.96 -15.75
CA VAL A 496 7.76 -13.29 -14.45
C VAL A 496 6.80 -12.11 -14.34
N ASN A 497 6.71 -11.26 -15.37
CA ASN A 497 5.77 -10.14 -15.39
C ASN A 497 4.30 -10.60 -15.31
N SER A 498 3.92 -11.65 -16.05
CA SER A 498 2.55 -12.19 -16.02
C SER A 498 2.20 -12.81 -14.67
N VAL A 499 3.11 -13.55 -14.05
CA VAL A 499 2.88 -14.11 -12.70
C VAL A 499 2.80 -13.00 -11.66
N LYS A 500 3.67 -11.99 -11.73
CA LYS A 500 3.63 -10.80 -10.87
C LYS A 500 2.28 -10.10 -10.98
N GLU A 501 1.81 -9.84 -12.19
CA GLU A 501 0.51 -9.22 -12.44
C GLU A 501 -0.64 -10.09 -11.91
N PHE A 502 -0.55 -11.41 -12.09
CA PHE A 502 -1.53 -12.35 -11.55
C PHE A 502 -1.64 -12.26 -10.03
N ILE A 503 -0.52 -12.36 -9.30
CA ILE A 503 -0.53 -12.33 -7.82
C ILE A 503 -0.83 -10.93 -7.27
N ILE A 504 -0.56 -9.86 -8.03
CA ILE A 504 -0.98 -8.49 -7.70
C ILE A 504 -2.50 -8.38 -7.76
N ASN A 505 -3.18 -9.04 -8.71
CA ASN A 505 -4.62 -8.87 -8.92
C ASN A 505 -5.50 -9.94 -8.26
N HIS A 506 -4.93 -11.09 -7.88
CA HIS A 506 -5.69 -12.21 -7.32
C HIS A 506 -5.40 -12.41 -5.82
N LYS A 507 -6.42 -12.86 -5.09
CA LYS A 507 -6.27 -13.27 -3.68
C LYS A 507 -5.67 -14.67 -3.61
N SER A 508 -4.72 -14.88 -2.70
CA SER A 508 -4.21 -16.21 -2.32
C SER A 508 -5.27 -17.03 -1.55
N TYR A 509 -5.07 -18.35 -1.48
CA TYR A 509 -6.04 -19.36 -0.99
C TYR A 509 -6.02 -19.66 0.51
#